data_AF-A0A6V8CJD0-F1
#
_entry.id   AF-A0A6V8CJD0-F1
#
_cell.length_a   1.000
_cell.length_b   1.000
_cell.length_c   1.000
_cell.angle_alpha   90.00
_cell.angle_beta   90.00
_cell.angle_gamma   90.00
#
_symmetry.space_group_name_H-M   'P 1'
#
loop_
_entity.id
_entity.type
_entity.pdbx_description
1 polymer ?
#
loop_
_entity_poly.entity_id
_entity_poly.type
_entity_poly.pdbx_seq_one_letter_code
_entity_poly.pdbx_strand_id
1 'polypeptide(L)'
;MQVYKKAMQLDEENLEYVASFANFCLDCGRIPMAIKEYQRLEKMAELEEIPVEDTLFDASRLIVEAIDRVGQGRDNAMVKPWIRQALVWAVGGLGYNAEDAVEMLTSE
;
A
#
# COMPACT_ATOMS: atom_id res chain seq x y z
N MET A 1 14.09 -11.51 4.83
CA MET A 1 12.76 -12.07 5.23
C MET A 1 12.74 -12.74 6.61
N GLN A 2 13.63 -13.69 6.93
CA GLN A 2 13.50 -14.46 8.19
C GLN A 2 13.58 -13.58 9.45
N VAL A 3 14.39 -12.52 9.44
CA VAL A 3 14.52 -11.58 10.58
C VAL A 3 13.22 -10.80 10.81
N TYR A 4 12.63 -10.20 9.76
CA TYR A 4 11.33 -9.52 9.87
C TYR A 4 10.22 -10.45 10.35
N LYS A 5 10.14 -11.67 9.83
CA LYS A 5 9.16 -12.67 10.31
C LYS A 5 9.34 -13.00 11.78
N LYS A 6 10.59 -13.10 12.25
CA LYS A 6 10.89 -13.36 13.67
C LYS A 6 10.57 -12.15 14.54
N ALA A 7 10.83 -10.92 14.08
CA ALA A 7 10.45 -9.70 14.78
C ALA A 7 8.93 -9.59 14.92
N MET A 8 8.19 -9.83 13.83
CA MET A 8 6.72 -9.87 13.86
C MET A 8 6.20 -10.95 14.80
N GLN A 9 6.83 -12.12 14.92
CA GLN A 9 6.42 -13.15 15.89
C GLN A 9 6.66 -12.77 17.35
N LEU A 10 7.57 -11.83 17.62
CA LEU A 10 7.87 -11.38 18.98
C LEU A 10 6.95 -10.25 19.42
N ASP A 11 6.46 -9.46 18.47
CA ASP A 11 5.53 -8.37 18.67
C ASP A 11 4.66 -8.20 17.41
N GLU A 12 3.54 -8.93 17.37
CA GLU A 12 2.67 -9.05 16.20
C GLU A 12 1.84 -7.78 15.95
N GLU A 13 1.76 -6.90 16.95
CA GLU A 13 0.96 -5.68 16.97
C GLU A 13 1.79 -4.44 16.60
N ASN A 14 3.11 -4.56 16.52
CA ASN A 14 3.98 -3.44 16.18
C ASN A 14 3.82 -3.00 14.71
N LEU A 15 3.14 -1.86 14.53
CA LEU A 15 2.88 -1.23 13.23
C LEU A 15 4.18 -0.93 12.44
N GLU A 16 5.26 -0.52 13.11
CA GLU A 16 6.53 -0.21 12.46
C GLU A 16 7.17 -1.46 11.82
N TYR A 17 7.03 -2.62 12.46
CA TYR A 17 7.47 -3.90 11.90
C TYR A 17 6.64 -4.31 10.69
N VAL A 18 5.32 -4.12 10.74
CA VAL A 18 4.42 -4.40 9.60
C VAL A 18 4.77 -3.50 8.41
N ALA A 19 4.90 -2.19 8.64
CA ALA A 19 5.26 -1.22 7.61
C ALA A 19 6.65 -1.53 6.99
N SER A 20 7.65 -1.80 7.83
CA SER A 20 8.99 -2.16 7.38
C SER A 20 9.01 -3.44 6.57
N PHE A 21 8.22 -4.43 6.95
CA PHE A 21 8.12 -5.69 6.20
C PHE A 21 7.38 -5.51 4.87
N ALA A 22 6.34 -4.67 4.82
CA ALA A 22 5.66 -4.30 3.58
C ALA A 22 6.60 -3.61 2.58
N ASN A 23 7.38 -2.62 3.04
CA ASN A 23 8.43 -1.96 2.26
C ASN A 23 9.45 -2.97 1.73
N PHE A 24 9.95 -3.86 2.60
CA PHE A 24 10.90 -4.89 2.21
C PHE A 24 10.33 -5.84 1.14
N CYS A 25 9.04 -6.22 1.24
CA CYS A 25 8.38 -7.04 0.23
C CYS A 25 8.33 -6.31 -1.12
N LEU A 26 8.08 -5.01 -1.10
CA LEU A 26 8.00 -4.18 -2.29
C LEU A 26 9.36 -4.04 -2.98
N ASP A 27 10.43 -3.78 -2.21
CA ASP A 27 11.80 -3.72 -2.70
C ASP A 27 12.25 -5.04 -3.35
N CYS A 28 11.74 -6.17 -2.86
CA CYS A 28 11.98 -7.49 -3.43
C CYS A 28 11.12 -7.80 -4.67
N GLY A 29 10.31 -6.85 -5.15
CA GLY A 29 9.38 -7.06 -6.27
C GLY A 29 8.18 -7.96 -5.93
N ARG A 30 7.92 -8.24 -4.65
CA ARG A 30 6.80 -9.08 -4.18
C ARG A 30 5.55 -8.23 -3.96
N ILE A 31 5.10 -7.56 -5.02
CA ILE A 31 4.00 -6.58 -5.00
C ILE A 31 2.72 -7.12 -4.31
N PRO A 32 2.23 -8.35 -4.60
CA PRO A 32 1.02 -8.85 -3.95
C PRO A 32 1.18 -9.02 -2.44
N MET A 33 2.38 -9.40 -1.98
CA MET A 33 2.66 -9.54 -0.56
C MET A 33 2.77 -8.17 0.12
N ALA A 34 3.47 -7.22 -0.51
CA ALA A 34 3.57 -5.86 0.01
C ALA A 34 2.18 -5.24 0.23
N ILE A 35 1.30 -5.34 -0.78
CA ILE A 35 -0.08 -4.84 -0.68
C ILE A 35 -0.84 -5.50 0.48
N LYS A 36 -0.72 -6.81 0.65
CA LYS A 36 -1.38 -7.52 1.74
C LYS A 36 -0.91 -7.02 3.12
N GLU A 37 0.38 -6.75 3.28
CA GLU A 37 0.93 -6.27 4.54
C GLU A 37 0.59 -4.79 4.79
N TYR A 38 0.52 -3.94 3.76
CA TYR A 38 -0.01 -2.57 3.92
C TYR A 38 -1.50 -2.56 4.28
N GLN A 39 -2.32 -3.44 3.69
CA GLN A 39 -3.72 -3.60 4.10
C GLN A 39 -3.85 -4.11 5.54
N ARG A 40 -2.89 -4.91 6.01
CA ARG A 40 -2.81 -5.29 7.42
C ARG A 40 -2.44 -4.09 8.30
N LEU A 41 -1.43 -3.30 7.89
CA LEU A 41 -1.04 -2.07 8.57
C LEU A 41 -2.22 -1.12 8.73
N GLU A 42 -2.94 -0.86 7.64
CA GLU A 42 -4.13 0.01 7.59
C GLU A 42 -5.19 -0.44 8.61
N LYS A 43 -5.54 -1.73 8.64
CA LYS A 43 -6.51 -2.27 9.60
C LYS A 43 -6.05 -2.20 11.05
N MET A 44 -4.76 -2.45 11.30
CA MET A 44 -4.22 -2.38 12.66
C MET A 44 -4.18 -0.93 13.14
N ALA A 45 -3.79 0.00 12.27
CA ALA A 45 -3.74 1.41 12.57
C ALA A 45 -5.14 2.00 12.81
N GLU A 46 -6.15 1.56 12.06
CA GLU A 46 -7.56 1.93 12.26
C GLU A 46 -8.06 1.53 13.66
N LEU A 47 -7.70 0.34 14.15
CA LEU A 47 -8.08 -0.12 15.49
C LEU A 47 -7.42 0.68 16.62
N GLU A 48 -6.24 1.23 16.37
CA GLU A 48 -5.46 2.00 17.34
C GLU A 48 -5.60 3.53 17.13
N GLU A 49 -6.42 3.97 16.17
CA GLU A 49 -6.58 5.37 15.76
C GLU A 49 -5.25 6.05 15.41
N ILE A 50 -4.32 5.30 14.84
CA ILE A 50 -2.99 5.80 14.42
C ILE A 50 -3.06 6.22 12.94
N PRO A 51 -2.66 7.46 12.60
CA PRO A 51 -2.64 7.88 11.21
C PRO A 51 -1.51 7.18 10.45
N VAL A 52 -1.85 6.56 9.33
CA VAL A 52 -0.92 5.86 8.42
C VAL A 52 -1.06 6.28 6.96
N GLU A 53 -1.90 7.28 6.70
CA GLU A 53 -2.26 7.80 5.38
C GLU A 53 -1.02 8.23 4.59
N ASP A 54 -0.07 8.94 5.24
CA ASP A 54 1.20 9.34 4.62
C ASP A 54 2.03 8.14 4.16
N THR A 55 2.07 7.08 4.98
CA THR A 55 2.81 5.85 4.66
C THR A 55 2.17 5.12 3.47
N LEU A 56 0.84 5.04 3.46
CA LEU A 56 0.09 4.41 2.38
C LEU A 56 0.15 5.24 1.09
N PHE A 57 0.17 6.57 1.21
CA PHE A 57 0.38 7.50 0.10
C PHE A 57 1.74 7.28 -0.54
N ASP A 58 2.82 7.21 0.23
CA ASP A 58 4.15 6.91 -0.29
C ASP A 58 4.22 5.52 -0.93
N ALA A 59 3.61 4.52 -0.28
CA ALA A 59 3.52 3.16 -0.81
C ALA A 59 2.81 3.10 -2.18
N SER A 60 1.80 3.94 -2.40
CA SER A 60 1.07 3.98 -3.67
C SER A 60 1.98 4.23 -4.87
N ARG A 61 2.89 5.21 -4.76
CA ARG A 61 3.87 5.54 -5.80
C ARG A 61 4.83 4.37 -6.02
N LEU A 62 5.36 3.81 -4.94
CA LEU A 62 6.32 2.72 -5.01
C LEU A 62 5.74 1.46 -5.66
N ILE A 63 4.45 1.19 -5.45
CA ILE A 63 3.74 0.07 -6.10
C ILE A 63 3.68 0.28 -7.61
N VAL A 64 3.30 1.47 -8.07
CA VAL A 64 3.24 1.78 -9.50
C VAL A 64 4.64 1.67 -10.13
N GLU A 65 5.68 2.18 -9.46
CA GLU A 65 7.07 2.03 -9.91
C GLU A 65 7.52 0.57 -9.98
N ALA A 66 7.12 -0.25 -9.00
CA ALA A 66 7.42 -1.69 -9.01
C ALA A 66 6.69 -2.40 -10.17
N ILE A 67 5.44 -2.04 -10.46
CA ILE A 67 4.67 -2.57 -11.59
C ILE A 67 5.34 -2.21 -12.92
N ASP A 68 5.73 -0.94 -13.09
CA ASP A 68 6.37 -0.45 -14.30
C ASP A 68 7.72 -1.17 -14.55
N ARG A 69 8.48 -1.49 -13.48
CA ARG A 69 9.70 -2.32 -13.56
C ARG A 69 9.45 -3.76 -14.03
N VAL A 70 8.30 -4.35 -13.70
CA VAL A 70 7.95 -5.73 -14.13
C VAL A 70 7.60 -5.78 -15.63
N GLY A 71 7.32 -4.64 -16.27
CA GLY A 71 7.19 -4.52 -17.72
C GLY A 71 5.92 -5.15 -18.33
N GLN A 72 4.95 -5.54 -17.49
CA GLN A 72 3.69 -6.16 -17.92
C GLN A 72 2.69 -5.15 -18.51
N GLY A 73 2.94 -3.84 -18.35
CA GLY A 73 2.05 -2.75 -18.78
C GLY A 73 0.85 -2.55 -17.85
N ARG A 74 0.39 -1.30 -17.71
CA ARG A 74 -0.70 -0.93 -16.78
C ARG A 74 -2.06 -1.52 -17.16
N ASP A 75 -2.24 -1.88 -18.43
CA ASP A 75 -3.48 -2.49 -18.95
C ASP A 75 -3.59 -4.00 -18.69
N ASN A 76 -2.56 -4.63 -18.14
CA ASN A 76 -2.57 -6.05 -17.86
C ASN A 76 -3.53 -6.38 -16.72
N ALA A 77 -4.41 -7.35 -16.96
CA ALA A 77 -5.43 -7.77 -15.99
C ALA A 77 -4.85 -8.19 -14.63
N MET A 78 -3.62 -8.70 -14.59
CA MET A 78 -2.94 -9.10 -13.36
C MET A 78 -2.56 -7.90 -12.47
N VAL A 79 -2.17 -6.76 -13.06
CA VAL A 79 -1.68 -5.60 -12.30
C VAL A 79 -2.79 -4.60 -11.97
N LYS A 80 -3.92 -4.63 -12.70
CA LYS A 80 -5.07 -3.74 -12.46
C LYS A 80 -5.54 -3.69 -11.00
N PRO A 81 -5.66 -4.81 -10.26
CA PRO A 81 -6.04 -4.76 -8.85
C PRO A 81 -5.02 -4.00 -7.99
N TRP A 82 -3.72 -4.12 -8.31
CA TRP A 82 -2.66 -3.45 -7.57
C TRP A 82 -2.63 -1.96 -7.84
N ILE A 83 -2.83 -1.56 -9.11
CA ILE A 83 -2.97 -0.16 -9.49
C ILE A 83 -4.21 0.45 -8.81
N ARG A 84 -5.33 -0.28 -8.78
CA ARG A 84 -6.54 0.16 -8.08
C ARG A 84 -6.26 0.42 -6.61
N GLN A 85 -5.59 -0.50 -5.92
CA GLN A 85 -5.24 -0.32 -4.51
C GLN A 85 -4.31 0.89 -4.31
N ALA A 86 -3.30 1.05 -5.16
CA ALA A 86 -2.42 2.22 -5.11
C ALA A 86 -3.21 3.53 -5.28
N LEU A 87 -4.17 3.59 -6.20
CA LEU A 87 -5.03 4.77 -6.38
C LEU A 87 -5.88 5.05 -5.14
N VAL A 88 -6.44 4.02 -4.49
CA VAL A 88 -7.20 4.19 -3.24
C VAL A 88 -6.34 4.84 -2.16
N TRP A 89 -5.11 4.35 -1.96
CA TRP A 89 -4.21 4.93 -0.97
C TRP A 89 -3.69 6.31 -1.36
N ALA A 90 -3.44 6.56 -2.64
CA ALA A 90 -3.04 7.88 -3.13
C ALA A 90 -4.14 8.93 -2.88
N VAL A 91 -5.38 8.58 -3.20
CA VAL A 91 -6.55 9.45 -3.03
C VAL A 91 -6.87 9.65 -1.55
N GLY A 92 -6.85 8.57 -0.76
CA GLY A 92 -7.03 8.62 0.69
C GLY A 92 -5.99 9.50 1.39
N GLY A 93 -4.72 9.37 1.00
CA GLY A 93 -3.63 10.21 1.52
C GLY A 93 -3.77 11.70 1.20
N LEU A 94 -4.50 12.04 0.14
CA LEU A 94 -4.84 13.44 -0.19
C LEU A 94 -6.08 13.95 0.55
N GLY A 95 -6.70 13.12 1.39
CA GLY A 95 -7.91 13.48 2.15
C GLY A 95 -9.20 13.36 1.36
N TYR A 96 -9.20 12.61 0.25
CA TYR A 96 -10.40 12.34 -0.55
C TYR A 96 -10.82 10.88 -0.43
N ASN A 97 -12.10 10.60 -0.63
CA ASN A 97 -12.54 9.26 -1.04
C ASN A 97 -12.52 9.15 -2.58
N ALA A 98 -12.69 7.94 -3.11
CA ALA A 98 -12.61 7.71 -4.55
C ALA A 98 -13.70 8.46 -5.35
N GLU A 99 -14.90 8.61 -4.79
CA GLU A 99 -16.03 9.29 -5.45
C GLU A 99 -15.79 10.79 -5.48
N ASP A 100 -15.45 11.40 -4.33
CA ASP A 100 -15.15 12.82 -4.20
C ASP A 100 -13.97 13.24 -5.10
N ALA A 101 -12.94 12.39 -5.21
CA ALA A 101 -11.81 12.65 -6.09
C ALA A 101 -12.21 12.63 -7.57
N VAL A 102 -13.09 11.71 -7.97
CA VAL A 102 -13.60 11.67 -9.35
C VAL A 102 -14.45 12.90 -9.62
N GLU A 103 -15.33 13.29 -8.70
CA GLU A 103 -16.14 14.50 -8.80
C GLU A 103 -15.23 15.74 -8.96
N MET A 104 -14.26 15.94 -8.06
CA MET A 104 -13.32 17.06 -8.10
C MET A 104 -12.50 17.13 -9.40
N LEU A 105 -12.13 15.99 -9.98
CA LEU A 105 -11.37 15.92 -11.23
C LEU A 105 -12.24 16.12 -12.49
N THR A 106 -13.55 15.92 -12.38
CA THR A 106 -14.49 15.98 -13.52
C THR A 106 -15.43 17.18 -13.48
N SER A 107 -15.51 17.88 -12.35
CA SER A 107 -16.20 19.16 -12.23
C SER A 107 -15.41 20.25 -12.97
N GLU A 108 -16.04 20.87 -13.96
CA GLU A 108 -15.53 22.08 -14.65
C GLU A 108 -15.64 23.34 -13.78
#